data_AF-A0AAU2VTX3-F1
#
_entry.id   AF-A0AAU2VTX3-F1
#
_cell.length_a   1.000
_cell.length_b   1.000
_cell.length_c   1.000
_cell.angle_alpha   90.00
_cell.angle_beta   90.00
_cell.angle_gamma   90.00
#
_symmetry.space_group_name_H-M   'P 1'
#
loop_
_entity.id
_entity.type
_entity.pdbx_description
1 polymer ?
#
loop_
_entity_poly.entity_id
_entity_poly.type
_entity_poly.pdbx_seq_one_letter_code
_entity_poly.pdbx_strand_id
1 'polypeptide(L)'
;MSDLAWVPQSCTLPAEERPLQVAEWDALLSERLTSLSRPQPLHLRLDLAGGQEVEDRVRDLVERESGCCSFFTFTTRPART
;
A
#
# COMPACT_ATOMS: atom_id res chain seq x y z
N MET A 1 -12.64 -18.73 1.17
CA MET A 1 -12.35 -17.47 0.46
C MET A 1 -12.74 -16.38 1.42
N SER A 2 -11.79 -15.77 2.12
CA SER A 2 -12.12 -14.68 3.04
C SER A 2 -12.68 -13.54 2.23
N ASP A 3 -13.97 -13.28 2.44
CA ASP A 3 -14.63 -12.10 1.89
C ASP A 3 -13.88 -10.89 2.45
N LEU A 4 -13.25 -10.11 1.57
CA LEU A 4 -12.55 -8.89 1.93
C LEU A 4 -13.58 -7.80 2.23
N ALA A 5 -14.45 -8.04 3.23
CA ALA A 5 -15.58 -7.20 3.57
C ALA A 5 -15.19 -5.77 3.99
N TRP A 6 -13.91 -5.54 4.27
CA TRP A 6 -13.33 -4.23 4.55
C TRP A 6 -12.99 -3.43 3.28
N VAL A 7 -12.88 -4.07 2.11
CA VAL A 7 -12.56 -3.38 0.85
C VAL A 7 -13.73 -2.46 0.51
N PRO A 8 -13.47 -1.14 0.37
CA PRO A 8 -14.54 -0.19 0.14
C PRO A 8 -15.14 -0.36 -1.26
N GLN A 9 -16.40 0.02 -1.42
CA GLN A 9 -17.07 0.04 -2.73
C GLN A 9 -16.39 0.97 -3.75
N SER A 10 -15.58 1.93 -3.28
CA SER A 10 -14.80 2.83 -4.13
C SER A 10 -13.59 2.16 -4.79
N CYS A 11 -13.17 0.98 -4.33
CA CYS A 11 -12.10 0.22 -4.98
C CYS A 11 -12.60 -0.32 -6.32
N THR A 12 -11.97 0.11 -7.42
CA THR A 12 -12.35 -0.32 -8.78
C THR A 12 -11.57 -1.56 -9.26
N LEU A 13 -10.70 -2.14 -8.42
CA LEU A 13 -9.93 -3.34 -8.74
C LEU A 13 -10.87 -4.54 -8.96
N PRO A 14 -10.65 -5.37 -9.99
CA PRO A 14 -11.40 -6.61 -10.20
C PRO A 14 -11.38 -7.53 -8.97
N ALA A 15 -12.51 -8.18 -8.68
CA ALA A 15 -12.68 -8.94 -7.44
C ALA A 15 -11.70 -10.11 -7.32
N GLU A 16 -11.29 -10.68 -8.45
CA GLU A 16 -10.35 -11.79 -8.57
C GLU A 16 -8.91 -11.36 -8.23
N GLU A 17 -8.58 -10.08 -8.45
CA GLU A 17 -7.23 -9.52 -8.24
C GLU A 17 -7.03 -9.00 -6.80
N ARG A 18 -8.12 -8.60 -6.12
CA ARG A 18 -8.07 -8.06 -4.75
C ARG A 18 -7.32 -8.94 -3.74
N PRO A 19 -7.54 -10.27 -3.67
CA PRO A 19 -6.86 -11.10 -2.68
C PRO A 19 -5.35 -11.11 -2.86
N LEU A 20 -4.87 -11.08 -4.11
CA LEU A 20 -3.44 -11.08 -4.40
C LEU A 20 -2.81 -9.75 -4.01
N GLN A 21 -3.41 -8.63 -4.41
CA GLN A 21 -2.89 -7.30 -4.10
C GLN A 21 -2.89 -7.02 -2.59
N VAL A 22 -3.91 -7.49 -1.85
CA VAL A 22 -3.92 -7.43 -0.38
C VAL A 22 -2.79 -8.25 0.22
N ALA A 23 -2.56 -9.48 -0.25
CA ALA A 23 -1.48 -10.31 0.26
C ALA A 23 -0.09 -9.69 0.00
N GLU A 24 0.11 -9.01 -1.13
CA GLU A 24 1.36 -8.32 -1.43
C GLU A 24 1.62 -7.13 -0.49
N TRP A 25 0.57 -6.35 -0.17
CA TRP A 25 0.61 -5.29 0.83
C TRP A 25 0.89 -5.84 2.23
N ASP A 26 0.17 -6.88 2.65
CA ASP A 26 0.35 -7.52 3.95
C ASP A 26 1.77 -8.05 4.13
N ALA A 27 2.33 -8.70 3.11
CA ALA A 27 3.72 -9.17 3.14
C ALA A 27 4.70 -8.00 3.24
N LEU A 28 4.54 -6.94 2.44
CA LEU A 28 5.42 -5.77 2.47
C LEU A 28 5.42 -5.10 3.85
N LEU A 29 4.23 -4.88 4.41
CA LEU A 29 4.06 -4.20 5.69
C LEU A 29 4.56 -5.08 6.84
N SER A 30 4.27 -6.38 6.83
CA SER A 30 4.75 -7.31 7.86
C SER A 30 6.27 -7.45 7.87
N GLU A 31 6.91 -7.40 6.70
CA GLU A 31 8.36 -7.58 6.56
C GLU A 31 9.14 -6.29 6.82
N ARG A 32 8.62 -5.14 6.38
CA ARG A 32 9.42 -3.91 6.25
C ARG A 32 8.89 -2.72 7.05
N LEU A 33 7.68 -2.76 7.62
CA LEU A 33 7.16 -1.61 8.38
C LEU A 33 7.96 -1.38 9.66
N THR A 34 8.57 -0.21 9.77
CA THR A 34 9.32 0.21 10.97
C THR A 34 8.56 1.21 11.82
N SER A 35 7.71 2.02 11.19
CA SER A 35 6.96 3.08 11.86
C SER A 35 5.66 3.39 11.11
N LEU A 36 4.60 3.72 11.86
CA LEU A 36 3.33 4.20 11.34
C LEU A 36 2.91 5.43 12.13
N SER A 37 2.50 6.47 11.41
CA SER A 37 1.94 7.69 12.02
C SER A 37 0.80 8.26 11.18
N ARG A 38 -0.13 8.95 11.84
CA ARG A 38 -1.24 9.66 11.18
C ARG A 38 -1.14 11.16 11.51
N PRO A 39 -0.30 11.94 10.80
CA PRO A 39 -0.09 13.35 11.10
C PRO A 39 -1.34 14.22 10.92
N GLN A 40 -2.29 13.79 10.08
CA GLN A 40 -3.57 14.45 9.85
C GLN A 40 -4.66 13.38 9.65
N PRO A 41 -5.95 13.68 9.86
CA PRO A 41 -7.02 12.68 9.76
C PRO A 41 -7.01 11.86 8.46
N LEU A 42 -6.72 12.52 7.33
CA LEU A 42 -6.68 11.93 5.99
C LEU A 42 -5.26 11.64 5.46
N HIS A 43 -4.26 11.64 6.33
CA HIS A 43 -2.86 11.42 5.95
C HIS A 43 -2.27 10.32 6.80
N LEU A 44 -1.97 9.18 6.16
CA LEU A 44 -1.22 8.08 6.75
C LEU A 44 0.22 8.13 6.26
N ARG A 45 1.17 8.04 7.17
CA ARG A 45 2.60 7.92 6.87
C ARG A 45 3.12 6.58 7.36
N LEU A 46 3.75 5.86 6.46
CA LEU A 46 4.41 4.57 6.70
C LEU A 46 5.91 4.76 6.47
N ASP A 47 6.73 4.43 7.45
CA ASP A 47 8.18 4.37 7.27
C ASP A 47 8.58 2.89 7.15
N LEU A 48 9.24 2.55 6.04
CA LEU A 48 9.66 1.19 5.72
C LEU A 48 11.19 1.06 5.84
N ALA A 49 11.67 -0.08 6.31
CA ALA A 49 13.08 -0.44 6.24
C ALA A 49 13.51 -0.48 4.78
N GLY A 50 14.54 0.31 4.45
CA GLY A 50 14.96 0.55 3.07
C GLY A 50 15.67 -0.63 2.39
N GLY A 51 16.09 -0.36 1.16
CA GLY A 51 16.73 -1.29 0.22
C GLY A 51 16.14 -1.09 -1.17
N GLN A 52 16.98 -1.12 -2.21
CA GLN A 52 16.55 -0.83 -3.59
C GLN A 52 15.34 -1.69 -4.02
N GLU A 53 15.37 -2.99 -3.70
CA GLU A 53 14.26 -3.92 -3.98
C GLU A 53 12.95 -3.53 -3.26
N VAL A 54 13.05 -2.97 -2.04
CA VAL A 54 11.88 -2.52 -1.28
C VAL A 54 11.31 -1.25 -1.91
N GLU A 55 12.17 -0.31 -2.33
CA GLU A 55 11.72 0.92 -2.99
C GLU A 55 10.99 0.64 -4.31
N ASP A 56 11.52 -0.29 -5.11
CA ASP A 56 10.89 -0.68 -6.38
C ASP A 56 9.57 -1.43 -6.15
N ARG A 57 9.52 -2.34 -5.17
CA ARG A 57 8.28 -3.02 -4.76
C ARG A 57 7.22 -2.06 -4.26
N VAL A 58 7.60 -1.06 -3.46
CA VAL A 58 6.69 -0.01 -2.96
C VAL A 58 6.15 0.81 -4.13
N ARG A 59 7.01 1.19 -5.08
CA ARG A 59 6.60 1.97 -6.25
C ARG A 59 5.59 1.22 -7.11
N ASP A 60 5.85 -0.06 -7.39
CA ASP A 60 4.94 -0.92 -8.17
C ASP A 60 3.56 -1.07 -7.49
N LEU A 61 3.54 -1.41 -6.20
CA LEU A 61 2.28 -1.54 -5.46
C LEU A 61 1.51 -0.22 -5.40
N VAL A 62 2.20 0.90 -5.19
CA VAL A 62 1.59 2.24 -5.19
C VAL A 62 1.02 2.60 -6.56
N GLU A 63 1.71 2.28 -7.66
CA GLU A 63 1.24 2.56 -9.01
C GLU A 63 -0.05 1.78 -9.33
N ARG A 64 -0.07 0.47 -8.99
CA ARG A 64 -1.27 -0.37 -9.13
C ARG A 64 -2.43 0.13 -8.28
N GLU A 65 -2.17 0.46 -7.02
CA GLU A 65 -3.18 0.98 -6.10
C GLU A 65 -3.71 2.36 -6.56
N SER A 66 -2.85 3.23 -7.09
CA SER A 66 -3.26 4.54 -7.61
C SER A 66 -4.19 4.42 -8.82
N GLY A 67 -4.05 3.35 -9.62
CA GLY A 67 -4.92 3.06 -10.75
C GLY A 67 -6.35 2.70 -10.35
N CYS A 68 -6.51 1.91 -9.28
CA CYS A 68 -7.83 1.43 -8.83
C CYS A 68 -8.45 2.25 -7.68
N CYS A 69 -7.64 2.99 -6.92
CA CYS A 69 -8.03 3.78 -5.75
C CYS A 69 -7.62 5.25 -5.90
N SER A 70 -7.98 5.86 -7.04
CA SER A 70 -7.58 7.23 -7.44
C SER A 70 -8.04 8.37 -6.54
N PHE A 71 -8.89 8.08 -5.55
CA PHE A 71 -9.30 9.03 -4.51
C PHE A 71 -8.24 9.24 -3.43
N PHE A 72 -7.24 8.36 -3.33
CA PHE A 72 -6.05 8.57 -2.50
C PHE A 72 -4.92 9.20 -3.31
N THR A 73 -4.13 10.06 -2.66
CA THR A 73 -2.84 10.50 -3.18
C THR A 73 -1.75 9.71 -2.49
N PHE A 74 -0.97 8.97 -3.28
CA PHE A 74 0.19 8.24 -2.79
C PHE A 74 1.46 9.04 -3.06
N THR A 75 2.39 9.06 -2.11
CA THR A 75 3.69 9.71 -2.28
C THR A 75 4.77 8.81 -1.72
N THR A 76 5.64 8.31 -2.59
CA THR A 76 6.83 7.54 -2.21
C THR A 76 8.01 8.49 -2.05
N ARG A 77 8.75 8.34 -0.95
CA ARG A 77 10.01 9.05 -0.73
C ARG A 77 11.11 8.04 -0.46
N PRO A 78 12.33 8.24 -1.01
CA PRO A 78 13.45 7.35 -0.72
C PRO A 78 13.76 7.38 0.78
N ALA A 79 14.32 6.27 1.28
CA ALA A 79 14.76 6.20 2.66
C ALA A 79 15.83 7.29 2.89
N ARG A 80 15.67 8.07 3.96
CA ARG A 80 16.69 9.05 4.33
C ARG A 80 17.90 8.28 4.83
N THR A 81 19.02 8.39 4.10
CA THR A 81 20.29 7.75 4.43
C THR A 81 20.85 8.28 5.74
#